data_AF-A0A0R0KYZ0-F1
#
_entry.id   AF-A0A0R0KYZ0-F1
#
_cell.length_a   1.000
_cell.length_b   1.000
_cell.length_c   1.000
_cell.angle_alpha   90.00
_cell.angle_beta   90.00
_cell.angle_gamma   90.00
#
_symmetry.space_group_name_H-M   'P 1'
#
loop_
_entity.id
_entity.type
_entity.pdbx_description
1 polymer ?
#
loop_
_entity_poly.entity_id
_entity_poly.type
_entity_poly.pdbx_seq_one_letter_code
_entity_poly.pdbx_strand_id
1 'polypeptide(L)'
;MRNEINLRVKFLKCHTRVFKKASELAILCGVDLIVIMFSPSNRVFSFGSSNYLNEAYSTLDEGELYAHLNYLTNQITIDKKCIKDLNYLLKVIKDQFWWGYTY
;
A
#
# COMPACT_ATOMS: atom_id res chain seq x y z
N MET A 1 15.76 -12.56 -29.22
CA MET A 1 15.66 -13.68 -28.25
C MET A 1 16.60 -13.57 -27.03
N ARG A 2 17.93 -13.57 -27.14
CA ARG A 2 18.84 -13.53 -25.96
C ARG A 2 18.63 -12.32 -25.04
N ASN A 3 18.37 -11.14 -25.62
CA ASN A 3 18.19 -9.91 -24.85
C ASN A 3 16.91 -9.92 -23.98
N GLU A 4 15.81 -10.48 -24.49
CA GLU A 4 14.55 -10.59 -23.75
C GLU A 4 14.68 -11.49 -22.52
N ILE A 5 15.41 -12.61 -22.64
CA ILE A 5 15.71 -13.49 -21.50
C ILE A 5 16.54 -12.74 -20.45
N ASN A 6 17.57 -12.00 -20.89
CA ASN A 6 18.40 -11.19 -19.99
C ASN A 6 17.59 -10.11 -19.26
N LEU A 7 16.66 -9.44 -19.95
CA LEU A 7 15.75 -8.46 -19.36
C LEU A 7 14.82 -9.11 -18.34
N ARG A 8 14.24 -10.28 -18.65
CA ARG A 8 13.38 -11.03 -17.72
C ARG A 8 14.15 -11.45 -16.46
N VAL A 9 15.36 -11.98 -16.59
CA VAL A 9 16.18 -12.37 -15.43
C VAL A 9 16.59 -11.15 -14.59
N LYS A 10 16.97 -10.05 -15.23
CA LYS A 10 17.26 -8.78 -14.52
C LYS A 10 16.03 -8.27 -13.78
N PHE A 11 14.86 -8.29 -14.43
CA PHE A 11 13.59 -7.89 -13.83
C PHE A 11 13.29 -8.74 -12.59
N LEU A 12 13.33 -10.08 -12.71
CA LEU A 12 13.05 -10.99 -11.59
C LEU A 12 13.98 -10.72 -10.41
N LYS A 13 15.29 -10.60 -10.65
CA LYS A 13 16.27 -10.28 -9.58
C LYS A 13 16.02 -8.92 -8.94
N CYS A 14 15.71 -7.90 -9.75
CA CYS A 14 15.48 -6.55 -9.26
C CYS A 14 14.20 -6.48 -8.42
N HIS A 15 13.12 -7.04 -8.95
CA HIS A 15 11.80 -7.07 -8.34
C HIS A 15 11.82 -7.72 -6.95
N THR A 16 12.45 -8.89 -6.83
CA THR A 16 12.58 -9.58 -5.54
C THR A 16 13.33 -8.74 -4.51
N ARG A 17 14.37 -8.01 -4.93
CA ARG A 17 15.10 -7.11 -4.02
C ARG A 17 14.26 -5.91 -3.59
N VAL A 18 13.50 -5.32 -4.51
CA VAL A 18 12.61 -4.19 -4.20
C VAL A 18 11.56 -4.61 -3.17
N PHE A 19 10.90 -5.74 -3.39
CA PHE A 19 9.85 -6.22 -2.49
C PHE A 19 10.39 -6.62 -1.12
N LYS A 20 11.58 -7.22 -1.06
CA LYS A 20 12.24 -7.48 0.22
C LYS A 20 12.47 -6.18 1.00
N LYS A 21 12.92 -5.11 0.32
CA LYS A 21 13.10 -3.80 0.95
C LYS A 21 11.79 -3.13 1.34
N ALA A 22 10.75 -3.29 0.53
CA ALA A 22 9.40 -2.83 0.84
C ALA A 22 8.84 -3.49 2.10
N SER A 23 9.03 -4.81 2.25
CA SER A 23 8.67 -5.58 3.45
C SER A 23 9.45 -5.12 4.68
N GLU A 24 10.78 -4.98 4.56
CA GLU A 24 11.61 -4.46 5.65
C GLU A 24 11.13 -3.06 6.11
N LEU A 25 10.81 -2.17 5.18
CA LEU A 25 10.29 -0.82 5.48
C LEU A 25 8.91 -0.85 6.15
N ALA A 26 7.98 -1.65 5.63
CA ALA A 26 6.64 -1.77 6.19
C ALA A 26 6.69 -2.22 7.65
N ILE A 27 7.52 -3.21 7.96
CA ILE A 27 7.73 -3.71 9.33
C ILE A 27 8.38 -2.65 10.21
N LEU A 28 9.46 -2.01 9.75
CA LEU A 28 10.21 -1.05 10.57
C LEU A 28 9.41 0.21 10.89
N CYS A 29 8.56 0.67 9.97
CA CYS A 29 7.75 1.87 10.15
C CYS A 29 6.35 1.58 10.70
N GLY A 30 5.93 0.30 10.76
CA GLY A 30 4.56 -0.07 11.13
C GLY A 30 3.52 0.53 10.18
N VAL A 31 3.85 0.61 8.89
CA VAL A 31 2.97 1.20 7.86
C VAL A 31 2.48 0.15 6.90
N ASP A 32 1.23 0.29 6.46
CA ASP A 32 0.72 -0.48 5.33
C ASP A 32 1.30 0.07 4.01
N LEU A 33 2.05 -0.79 3.31
CA LEU A 33 2.76 -0.42 2.09
C LEU A 33 2.45 -1.39 0.96
N ILE A 34 2.28 -0.85 -0.24
CA ILE A 34 1.95 -1.61 -1.46
C ILE A 34 2.88 -1.19 -2.58
N VAL A 35 3.44 -2.17 -3.30
CA VAL A 35 4.30 -1.95 -4.46
C VAL A 35 3.74 -2.73 -5.64
N ILE A 36 3.55 -2.05 -6.77
CA ILE A 36 3.09 -2.64 -8.03
C ILE A 36 4.20 -2.44 -9.07
N MET A 37 4.54 -3.49 -9.81
CA MET A 37 5.60 -3.45 -10.81
C MET A 37 5.19 -4.17 -12.10
N PHE A 38 5.42 -3.51 -13.23
CA PHE A 38 5.15 -4.06 -14.56
C PHE A 38 6.41 -4.68 -15.15
N SER A 39 6.32 -5.94 -15.55
CA SER A 39 7.42 -6.61 -16.25
C SER A 39 7.51 -6.19 -17.71
N PRO A 40 8.69 -6.36 -18.35
CA PRO A 40 8.83 -6.20 -19.81
C PRO A 40 7.90 -7.11 -20.64
N SER A 41 7.29 -8.11 -20.01
CA SER A 41 6.27 -8.99 -20.62
C SER A 41 4.84 -8.52 -20.39
N ASN A 42 4.61 -7.26 -19.97
CA ASN A 42 3.31 -6.70 -19.59
C ASN A 42 2.55 -7.50 -18.52
N ARG A 43 3.26 -8.26 -17.70
CA ARG A 43 2.68 -8.90 -16.52
C ARG A 43 2.87 -8.02 -15.30
N VAL A 44 1.83 -7.90 -14.50
CA VAL A 44 1.82 -7.15 -13.25
C VAL A 44 2.32 -8.04 -12.12
N PHE A 45 3.14 -7.49 -11.26
CA PHE A 45 3.56 -8.12 -10.01
C PHE A 45 3.27 -7.15 -8.86
N SER A 46 2.87 -7.66 -7.70
CA SER A 46 2.56 -6.83 -6.54
C SER A 46 3.09 -7.40 -5.23
N PHE A 47 3.37 -6.51 -4.29
CA PHE A 47 3.60 -6.79 -2.88
C PHE A 47 2.68 -5.90 -2.06
N GLY A 48 2.14 -6.43 -0.95
CA GLY A 48 1.56 -5.59 0.10
C GLY A 48 1.87 -6.14 1.48
N SER A 49 2.03 -5.25 2.45
CA SER A 49 2.24 -5.64 3.85
C SER A 49 0.94 -5.92 4.61
N SER A 50 -0.18 -5.48 4.05
CA SER A 50 -1.51 -5.72 4.61
C SER A 50 -1.95 -7.16 4.33
N ASN A 51 -2.69 -7.77 5.25
CA ASN A 51 -3.20 -9.15 5.18
C ASN A 51 -3.99 -9.50 3.90
N TYR A 52 -4.34 -8.51 3.08
CA TYR A 52 -5.08 -8.68 1.83
C TYR A 52 -4.19 -8.98 0.63
N LEU A 53 -2.92 -8.57 0.65
CA LEU A 53 -1.94 -8.91 -0.38
C LEU A 53 -0.95 -9.87 0.25
N ASN A 54 -1.34 -11.14 0.34
CA ASN A 54 -0.42 -12.21 0.76
C ASN A 54 0.92 -12.02 0.06
N GLU A 55 2.05 -12.29 0.74
CA GLU A 55 3.45 -12.17 0.29
C GLU A 55 3.79 -12.96 -1.01
N ALA A 56 2.79 -13.41 -1.76
CA ALA A 56 2.89 -13.96 -3.08
C ALA A 56 3.27 -12.87 -4.09
N TYR A 57 4.49 -12.99 -4.57
CA TYR A 57 4.99 -12.42 -5.83
C TYR A 57 4.20 -13.00 -7.02
N SER A 58 2.89 -12.81 -7.09
CA SER A 58 2.04 -13.38 -8.14
C SER A 58 1.98 -12.46 -9.35
N THR A 59 1.95 -13.08 -10.53
CA THR A 59 1.53 -12.39 -11.75
C THR A 59 0.04 -12.14 -11.64
N LEU A 60 -0.37 -10.89 -11.39
CA LEU A 60 -1.78 -10.53 -11.32
C LEU A 60 -2.35 -10.34 -12.73
N ASP A 61 -3.54 -10.88 -12.96
CA ASP A 61 -4.39 -10.45 -14.07
C ASP A 61 -4.87 -9.01 -13.82
N GLU A 62 -5.12 -8.27 -14.90
CA GLU A 62 -5.52 -6.86 -14.84
C GLU A 62 -6.81 -6.69 -14.02
N GLY A 63 -7.76 -7.62 -14.15
CA GLY A 63 -8.99 -7.63 -13.37
C GLY A 63 -8.77 -7.81 -11.87
N GLU A 64 -7.84 -8.66 -11.48
CA GLU A 64 -7.49 -8.91 -10.08
C GLU A 64 -6.74 -7.72 -9.46
N LEU A 65 -5.88 -7.05 -10.24
CA LEU A 65 -5.26 -5.80 -9.83
C LEU A 65 -6.32 -4.70 -9.60
N TYR A 66 -7.27 -4.55 -10.53
CA TYR A 66 -8.34 -3.56 -10.39
C TYR A 66 -9.22 -3.82 -9.16
N ALA A 67 -9.57 -5.08 -8.89
CA ALA A 67 -10.34 -5.45 -7.69
C ALA A 67 -9.59 -5.07 -6.41
N HIS A 68 -8.29 -5.35 -6.36
CA HIS A 68 -7.43 -4.95 -5.23
C HIS A 68 -7.32 -3.43 -5.08
N LEU A 69 -7.09 -2.70 -6.18
CA LEU A 69 -7.02 -1.24 -6.15
C LEU A 69 -8.32 -0.62 -5.64
N ASN A 70 -9.48 -1.14 -6.07
CA ASN A 70 -10.77 -0.69 -5.57
C ASN A 70 -10.94 -0.98 -4.08
N TYR A 71 -10.56 -2.18 -3.62
CA TYR A 71 -10.63 -2.53 -2.20
C TYR A 71 -9.80 -1.58 -1.33
N LEU A 72 -8.56 -1.32 -1.73
CA LEU A 72 -7.66 -0.40 -1.02
C LEU A 72 -8.17 1.03 -1.04
N THR A 73 -8.70 1.47 -2.18
CA THR A 73 -9.31 2.80 -2.32
C THR A 73 -10.50 2.96 -1.38
N ASN A 74 -11.34 1.93 -1.26
CA ASN A 74 -12.47 1.93 -0.34
C ASN A 74 -12.00 2.02 1.11
N GLN A 75 -10.98 1.26 1.51
CA GLN A 75 -10.43 1.34 2.87
C GLN A 75 -9.83 2.71 3.19
N ILE A 76 -9.02 3.26 2.28
CA ILE A 76 -8.47 4.61 2.43
C ILE A 76 -9.60 5.65 2.56
N THR A 77 -10.71 5.45 1.84
CA THR A 77 -11.85 6.36 1.90
C THR A 77 -12.57 6.28 3.25
N ILE A 78 -12.73 5.07 3.80
CA ILE A 78 -13.30 4.82 5.13
C ILE A 78 -12.41 5.46 6.20
N ASP A 79 -11.10 5.18 6.19
CA ASP A 79 -10.16 5.72 7.17
C ASP A 79 -10.10 7.25 7.13
N LYS A 80 -10.11 7.84 5.93
CA LYS A 80 -10.19 9.30 5.76
C LYS A 80 -11.46 9.88 6.36
N LYS A 81 -12.60 9.19 6.26
CA LYS A 81 -13.85 9.63 6.89
C LYS A 81 -13.74 9.57 8.41
N CYS A 82 -13.25 8.46 8.97
CA CYS A 82 -13.01 8.32 10.41
C CYS A 82 -12.11 9.43 10.96
N ILE A 83 -11.01 9.77 10.26
CA ILE A 83 -10.11 10.86 10.66
C ILE A 83 -10.83 12.22 10.66
N LYS A 84 -11.68 12.49 9.65
CA LYS A 84 -12.46 13.74 9.60
C LYS A 84 -13.44 13.83 10.75
N ASP A 85 -14.16 12.74 11.04
CA ASP A 85 -15.13 12.68 12.13
C ASP A 85 -14.43 12.85 13.50
N LEU A 86 -13.26 12.22 13.68
CA LEU A 86 -12.44 12.37 14.88
C LEU A 86 -11.95 13.82 15.08
N ASN A 87 -11.47 14.46 14.00
CA ASN A 87 -11.03 15.85 14.05
C ASN A 87 -12.19 16.81 14.36
N TYR A 88 -13.39 16.53 13.85
CA TYR A 88 -14.58 17.30 14.18
C TYR A 88 -14.93 17.18 15.67
N LEU A 89 -14.96 15.96 16.21
CA LEU A 89 -15.21 15.75 17.64
C LEU A 89 -14.14 16.42 18.52
N LEU A 90 -12.86 16.29 18.14
CA LEU A 90 -11.76 16.97 18.84
C LEU A 90 -11.98 18.48 18.89
N LYS A 91 -12.44 19.08 17.79
CA LYS A 91 -12.74 20.51 17.72
C LYS A 91 -13.89 20.88 18.67
N VAL A 92 -15.00 20.14 18.62
CA VAL A 92 -16.16 20.36 19.51
C VAL A 92 -15.74 20.29 20.98
N ILE A 93 -14.95 19.29 21.37
CA ILE A 93 -14.48 19.13 22.75
C ILE A 93 -13.59 20.31 23.17
N LYS A 94 -12.67 20.75 22.30
CA LYS A 94 -11.82 21.91 22.57
C LYS A 94 -12.64 23.19 22.75
N ASP A 95 -13.67 23.39 21.91
CA ASP A 95 -14.55 24.55 21.99
C ASP A 95 -15.44 24.50 23.25
N GLN A 96 -15.77 23.30 23.76
CA GLN A 96 -16.61 23.13 24.96
C GLN A 96 -15.83 23.36 26.27
N PHE A 97 -14.54 23.02 26.30
CA PHE A 97 -13.67 23.13 27.48
C PHE A 97 -12.53 24.14 27.30
N TRP A 98 -12.76 25.21 26.53
CA TRP A 98 -11.74 26.21 26.19
C TRP A 98 -11.08 26.87 27.41
N TRP A 99 -11.79 26.95 28.55
CA TRP A 99 -11.29 27.49 29.83
C TRP A 99 -10.47 26.49 30.66
N GLY A 100 -10.39 25.21 30.26
CA GLY A 100 -9.64 24.16 30.97
C GLY A 100 -8.14 24.12 30.67
N TYR A 101 -7.67 24.86 29.66
CA TYR A 101 -6.27 24.86 29.21
C TYR A 101 -5.51 26.16 29.54
N THR A 102 -6.09 27.03 30.37
CA THR A 102 -5.47 28.28 30.81
C THR A 102 -5.24 28.28 32.32
N TYR A 103 -4.37 27.39 32.83
CA TYR A 103 -3.74 27.49 34.15
C TYR A 103 -2.35 26.86 34.13
#